data_AF-A0A2V2ESR3-F1
#
_entry.id   AF-A0A2V2ESR3-F1
#
_cell.length_a   1.000
_cell.length_b   1.000
_cell.length_c   1.000
_cell.angle_alpha   90.00
_cell.angle_beta   90.00
_cell.angle_gamma   90.00
#
_symmetry.space_group_name_H-M   'P 1'
#
loop_
_entity.id
_entity.type
_entity.pdbx_description
1 polymer ?
#
loop_
_entity_poly.entity_id
_entity_poly.type
_entity_poly.pdbx_seq_one_letter_code
_entity_poly.pdbx_strand_id
1 'polypeptide(L)'
;MSCSWGWGAWEQFWTEREMLWLKVLVAALTIAFSVALGYFLAEKYRARKRFFAEFCRFNERYLAELSYERRPLGSFLKEGAYEGDFGKAVAAFSASRQAELSFPFLTKEERVDGENYFRQLGKGDSHTQTAYFSAQKARLSACKEQCEREAKARTELYTKLGLLAGLALVVLIM
;
A
#
# COMPACT_ATOMS: atom_id res chain seq x y z
N MET A 1 -75.05 -9.93 7.64
CA MET A 1 -73.74 -10.51 8.04
C MET A 1 -72.86 -10.53 6.80
N SER A 2 -72.05 -9.49 6.60
CA SER A 2 -71.07 -9.41 5.53
C SER A 2 -69.68 -9.48 6.18
N CYS A 3 -69.03 -10.63 6.05
CA CYS A 3 -67.65 -10.86 6.46
C CYS A 3 -66.70 -10.11 5.51
N SER A 4 -66.29 -8.91 5.89
CA SER A 4 -65.18 -8.18 5.27
C SER A 4 -63.91 -8.36 6.11
N TRP A 5 -63.35 -9.56 6.13
CA TRP A 5 -62.07 -9.82 6.78
C TRP A 5 -61.24 -10.72 5.88
N GLY A 6 -60.13 -10.22 5.34
CA GLY A 6 -59.10 -11.12 4.78
C GLY A 6 -58.24 -10.62 3.63
N TRP A 7 -58.60 -9.54 2.92
CA TRP A 7 -57.84 -9.16 1.71
C TRP A 7 -56.68 -8.18 1.95
N GLY A 8 -56.72 -7.35 3.01
CA GLY A 8 -55.64 -6.38 3.30
C GLY A 8 -54.43 -6.95 4.07
N ALA A 9 -54.61 -8.04 4.81
CA ALA A 9 -53.55 -8.62 5.65
C ALA A 9 -52.46 -9.32 4.83
N TRP A 10 -52.81 -9.91 3.68
CA TRP A 10 -51.83 -10.53 2.78
C TRP A 10 -50.97 -9.47 2.09
N GLU A 11 -51.53 -8.37 1.59
CA GLU A 11 -50.76 -7.27 0.98
C GLU A 11 -49.83 -6.56 1.99
N GLN A 12 -50.27 -6.37 3.24
CA GLN A 12 -49.43 -5.87 4.31
C GLN A 12 -48.30 -6.84 4.67
N PHE A 13 -48.55 -8.15 4.68
CA PHE A 13 -47.53 -9.15 4.97
C PHE A 13 -46.46 -9.26 3.87
N TRP A 14 -46.86 -9.12 2.59
CA TRP A 14 -45.92 -9.10 1.46
C TRP A 14 -45.05 -7.83 1.46
N THR A 15 -45.63 -6.66 1.76
CA THR A 15 -44.88 -5.40 1.84
C THR A 15 -43.92 -5.34 3.03
N GLU A 16 -44.27 -5.88 4.20
CA GLU A 16 -43.33 -5.96 5.33
C GLU A 16 -42.16 -6.90 5.05
N ARG A 17 -42.42 -8.04 4.39
CA ARG A 17 -41.36 -8.99 4.04
C ARG A 17 -40.39 -8.39 3.01
N GLU A 18 -40.90 -7.70 1.99
CA GLU A 18 -40.06 -7.00 1.00
C GLU A 18 -39.25 -5.85 1.63
N MET A 19 -39.85 -5.13 2.56
CA MET A 19 -39.18 -4.05 3.29
C MET A 19 -38.06 -4.57 4.20
N LEU A 20 -38.24 -5.74 4.83
CA LEU A 20 -37.20 -6.40 5.63
C LEU A 20 -36.00 -6.84 4.78
N TRP A 21 -36.25 -7.47 3.63
CA TRP A 21 -35.18 -7.88 2.71
C TRP A 21 -34.41 -6.67 2.15
N LEU A 22 -35.10 -5.57 1.84
CA LEU A 22 -34.46 -4.33 1.41
C LEU A 22 -33.55 -3.75 2.50
N LYS A 23 -34.01 -3.69 3.75
CA LYS A 23 -33.21 -3.22 4.90
C LYS A 23 -31.97 -4.07 5.13
N VAL A 24 -32.10 -5.40 5.07
CA VAL A 24 -30.97 -6.33 5.21
C VAL A 24 -29.96 -6.16 4.08
N LEU A 25 -30.43 -5.96 2.83
CA LEU A 25 -29.56 -5.73 1.69
C LEU A 25 -28.80 -4.41 1.82
N VAL A 26 -29.48 -3.32 2.20
CA VAL A 26 -28.84 -2.02 2.44
C VAL A 26 -27.81 -2.13 3.56
N ALA A 27 -28.15 -2.80 4.67
CA ALA A 27 -27.22 -3.00 5.78
C ALA A 27 -25.97 -3.78 5.37
N ALA A 28 -26.12 -4.86 4.59
CA ALA A 28 -25.01 -5.64 4.07
C ALA A 28 -24.11 -4.81 3.14
N LEU A 29 -24.70 -3.99 2.27
CA LEU A 29 -23.94 -3.10 1.37
C LEU A 29 -23.18 -2.02 2.15
N THR A 30 -23.78 -1.43 3.18
CA THR A 30 -23.11 -0.43 4.01
C THR A 30 -21.90 -1.02 4.73
N ILE A 31 -22.03 -2.20 5.34
CA ILE A 31 -20.91 -2.88 6.00
C ILE A 31 -19.80 -3.21 5.00
N ALA A 32 -20.15 -3.78 3.84
CA ALA A 32 -19.19 -4.11 2.80
C ALA A 32 -18.43 -2.85 2.32
N PHE A 33 -19.15 -1.75 2.12
CA PHE A 33 -18.55 -0.47 1.72
C PHE A 33 -17.61 0.10 2.79
N SER A 34 -18.00 0.09 4.07
CA SER A 34 -17.17 0.58 5.17
C SER A 34 -15.89 -0.25 5.35
N VAL A 35 -15.99 -1.58 5.20
CA VAL A 35 -14.81 -2.47 5.24
C VAL A 35 -13.91 -2.25 4.02
N ALA A 36 -14.48 -2.07 2.83
CA ALA A 36 -13.73 -1.76 1.61
C ALA A 36 -12.97 -0.44 1.73
N LEU A 37 -13.57 0.60 2.29
CA LEU A 37 -12.89 1.86 2.58
C LEU A 37 -11.72 1.65 3.56
N GLY A 38 -11.92 0.94 4.66
CA GLY A 38 -10.85 0.61 5.61
C GLY A 38 -9.69 -0.15 4.95
N TYR A 39 -10.00 -1.06 4.03
CA TYR A 39 -9.01 -1.79 3.24
C TYR A 39 -8.23 -0.88 2.28
N PHE A 40 -8.92 0.06 1.60
CA PHE A 40 -8.30 1.00 0.68
C PHE A 40 -7.36 1.99 1.41
N LEU A 41 -7.76 2.49 2.58
CA LEU A 41 -6.87 3.31 3.42
C LEU A 41 -5.59 2.56 3.85
N ALA A 42 -5.70 1.24 4.05
CA ALA A 42 -4.55 0.40 4.39
C ALA A 42 -3.60 0.16 3.21
N GLU A 43 -4.04 0.35 1.97
CA GLU A 43 -3.25 0.12 0.76
C GLU A 43 -2.00 1.00 0.71
N LYS A 44 -2.10 2.26 1.16
CA LYS A 44 -0.97 3.19 1.26
C LYS A 44 0.22 2.59 2.03
N TYR A 45 -0.05 1.91 3.15
CA TYR A 45 0.99 1.33 3.99
C TYR A 45 1.60 0.07 3.36
N ARG A 46 0.80 -0.68 2.59
CA ARG A 46 1.28 -1.85 1.84
C ARG A 46 2.15 -1.42 0.66
N ALA A 47 1.80 -0.33 -0.02
CA ALA A 47 2.62 0.25 -1.09
C ALA A 47 3.98 0.70 -0.55
N ARG A 48 4.02 1.42 0.58
CA ARG A 48 5.27 1.83 1.25
C ARG A 48 6.12 0.62 1.64
N LYS A 49 5.53 -0.43 2.22
CA LYS A 49 6.23 -1.70 2.51
C LYS A 49 6.86 -2.31 1.25
N ARG A 50 6.09 -2.45 0.17
CA ARG A 50 6.58 -3.05 -1.09
C ARG A 50 7.74 -2.24 -1.68
N PHE A 51 7.63 -0.91 -1.64
CA PHE A 51 8.68 -0.01 -2.11
C PHE A 51 10.00 -0.23 -1.35
N PHE A 52 9.99 -0.22 -0.01
CA PHE A 52 11.21 -0.43 0.78
C PHE A 52 11.76 -1.86 0.69
N ALA A 53 10.91 -2.86 0.46
CA ALA A 53 11.35 -4.23 0.23
C ALA A 53 12.16 -4.34 -1.08
N GLU A 54 11.64 -3.78 -2.18
CA GLU A 54 12.36 -3.71 -3.45
C GLU A 54 13.60 -2.81 -3.37
N PHE A 55 13.54 -1.72 -2.59
CA PHE A 55 14.70 -0.86 -2.36
C PHE A 55 15.83 -1.60 -1.62
N CYS A 56 15.52 -2.38 -0.58
CA CYS A 56 16.51 -3.22 0.09
C CYS A 56 17.15 -4.22 -0.89
N ARG A 57 16.31 -4.90 -1.69
CA ARG A 57 16.75 -5.87 -2.69
C ARG A 57 17.66 -5.22 -3.74
N PHE A 58 17.31 -4.02 -4.20
CA PHE A 58 18.14 -3.22 -5.09
C PHE A 58 19.51 -2.93 -4.47
N ASN A 59 19.55 -2.46 -3.23
CA ASN A 59 20.80 -2.12 -2.54
C ASN A 59 21.69 -3.36 -2.36
N GLU A 60 21.13 -4.51 -2.02
CA GLU A 60 21.88 -5.76 -1.90
C GLU A 60 22.46 -6.21 -3.24
N ARG A 61 21.66 -6.14 -4.31
CA ARG A 61 22.12 -6.46 -5.67
C ARG A 61 23.21 -5.49 -6.11
N TYR A 62 23.06 -4.21 -5.81
CA TYR A 62 24.06 -3.19 -6.16
C TYR A 62 25.37 -3.37 -5.40
N LEU A 63 25.32 -3.75 -4.11
CA LEU A 63 26.51 -4.11 -3.32
C LEU A 63 27.21 -5.36 -3.86
N ALA A 64 26.46 -6.37 -4.30
CA ALA A 64 27.02 -7.55 -4.95
C ALA A 64 27.73 -7.17 -6.27
N GLU A 65 27.12 -6.28 -7.05
CA GLU A 65 27.72 -5.75 -8.28
C GLU A 65 29.03 -5.01 -7.99
N LEU A 66 29.02 -4.05 -7.05
CA LEU A 66 30.20 -3.27 -6.67
C LEU A 66 31.38 -4.13 -6.19
N SER A 67 31.10 -5.28 -5.58
CA SER A 67 32.12 -6.19 -5.04
C SER A 67 32.64 -7.20 -6.07
N TYR A 68 31.81 -7.68 -7.00
CA TYR A 68 32.17 -8.80 -7.90
C TYR A 68 32.25 -8.42 -9.38
N GLU A 69 31.27 -7.70 -9.92
CA GLU A 69 31.14 -7.41 -11.34
C GLU A 69 31.12 -5.90 -11.52
N ARG A 70 32.26 -5.29 -11.90
CA ARG A 70 32.37 -3.83 -12.10
C ARG A 70 31.65 -3.37 -13.38
N ARG A 71 30.40 -3.78 -13.59
CA ARG A 71 29.62 -3.39 -14.77
C ARG A 71 29.23 -1.91 -14.70
N PRO A 72 29.13 -1.23 -15.85
CA PRO A 72 28.67 0.16 -15.88
C PRO A 72 27.22 0.25 -15.40
N LEU A 73 26.94 1.22 -14.52
CA LEU A 73 25.64 1.45 -13.87
C LEU A 73 24.44 1.44 -14.83
N GLY A 74 24.62 1.89 -16.08
CA GLY A 74 23.56 1.88 -17.09
C GLY A 74 23.10 0.48 -17.54
N SER A 75 23.99 -0.52 -17.50
CA SER A 75 23.65 -1.92 -17.78
C SER A 75 22.90 -2.56 -16.61
N PHE A 76 23.38 -2.32 -15.39
CA PHE A 76 22.75 -2.77 -14.14
C PHE A 76 21.30 -2.28 -13.99
N LEU A 77 21.03 -1.02 -14.33
CA LEU A 77 19.68 -0.45 -14.23
C LEU A 77 18.70 -1.04 -15.26
N LYS A 78 19.19 -1.48 -16.43
CA LYS A 78 18.36 -2.08 -17.50
C LYS A 78 18.07 -3.55 -17.28
N GLU A 79 18.97 -4.27 -16.61
CA GLU A 79 18.88 -5.71 -16.34
C GLU A 79 18.10 -6.02 -15.05
N GLY A 80 17.67 -4.97 -14.33
CA GLY A 80 16.85 -5.08 -13.15
C GLY A 80 15.36 -5.16 -13.48
N ALA A 81 14.77 -6.36 -13.36
CA ALA A 81 13.32 -6.52 -13.27
C ALA A 81 12.85 -6.04 -11.88
N TYR A 82 12.75 -4.72 -11.70
CA TYR A 82 12.20 -4.10 -10.50
C TYR A 82 10.70 -3.92 -10.69
N GLU A 83 9.90 -4.46 -9.77
CA GLU A 83 8.44 -4.43 -9.89
C GLU A 83 7.83 -3.20 -9.19
N GLY A 84 6.64 -2.82 -9.65
CA GLY A 84 5.80 -1.81 -9.01
C GLY A 84 6.35 -0.38 -9.07
N ASP A 85 6.03 0.41 -8.05
CA ASP A 85 6.35 1.84 -8.01
C ASP A 85 7.86 2.12 -7.87
N PHE A 86 8.61 1.20 -7.24
CA PHE A 86 10.07 1.29 -7.18
C PHE A 86 10.70 1.12 -8.57
N GLY A 87 10.19 0.20 -9.40
CA GLY A 87 10.64 0.05 -10.78
C GLY A 87 10.43 1.31 -11.61
N LYS A 88 9.32 2.02 -11.42
CA LYS A 88 9.08 3.33 -12.06
C LYS A 88 10.11 4.37 -11.63
N ALA A 89 10.50 4.39 -10.35
CA ALA A 89 11.53 5.28 -9.82
C ALA A 89 12.90 5.00 -10.46
N VAL A 90 13.27 3.73 -10.58
CA VAL A 90 14.52 3.29 -11.22
C VAL A 90 14.52 3.62 -12.71
N ALA A 91 13.40 3.40 -13.41
CA ALA A 91 13.26 3.73 -14.82
C ALA A 91 13.35 5.25 -15.07
N ALA A 92 12.70 6.06 -14.23
CA ALA A 92 12.80 7.52 -14.27
C ALA A 92 14.25 7.97 -14.07
N PHE A 93 14.94 7.44 -13.04
CA PHE A 93 16.35 7.72 -12.80
C PHE A 93 17.25 7.29 -13.97
N SER A 94 16.98 6.14 -14.59
CA SER A 94 17.75 5.68 -15.76
C SER A 94 17.57 6.59 -16.98
N ALA A 95 16.39 7.20 -17.17
CA ALA A 95 16.08 8.03 -18.33
C ALA A 95 16.57 9.47 -18.17
N SER A 96 16.32 10.10 -17.01
CA SER A 96 16.62 11.52 -16.79
C SER A 96 17.88 11.78 -15.97
N ARG A 97 18.45 10.74 -15.31
CA ARG A 97 19.49 10.86 -14.27
C ARG A 97 19.09 11.79 -13.11
N GLN A 98 17.82 12.18 -13.04
CA GLN A 98 17.27 12.96 -11.94
C GLN A 98 16.62 12.02 -10.93
N ALA A 99 16.84 12.32 -9.67
CA ALA A 99 16.49 11.45 -8.55
C ALA A 99 15.17 11.88 -7.88
N GLU A 100 14.21 12.42 -8.63
CA GLU A 100 12.96 12.92 -8.05
C GLU A 100 12.02 11.76 -7.67
N LEU A 101 11.71 11.64 -6.38
CA LEU A 101 10.81 10.62 -5.84
C LEU A 101 9.47 11.25 -5.46
N SER A 102 8.55 11.38 -6.42
CA SER A 102 7.22 11.93 -6.19
C SER A 102 6.17 10.84 -5.89
N PHE A 103 6.34 10.11 -4.79
CA PHE A 103 5.32 9.14 -4.34
C PHE A 103 4.53 9.64 -3.12
N PRO A 104 3.19 9.57 -3.13
CA PRO A 104 2.34 10.10 -2.05
C PRO A 104 2.41 9.28 -0.75
N PHE A 105 2.95 8.06 -0.81
CA PHE A 105 3.12 7.18 0.34
C PHE A 105 4.44 7.39 1.09
N LEU A 106 5.44 8.06 0.49
CA LEU A 106 6.71 8.37 1.13
C LEU A 106 6.62 9.68 1.93
N THR A 107 7.25 9.71 3.11
CA THR A 107 7.42 10.97 3.87
C THR A 107 8.39 11.91 3.15
N LYS A 108 8.39 13.20 3.52
CA LYS A 108 9.33 14.17 2.91
C LYS A 108 10.79 13.79 3.15
N GLU A 109 11.09 13.31 4.36
CA GLU A 109 12.42 12.85 4.76
C GLU A 109 12.84 11.62 3.94
N GLU A 110 11.97 10.62 3.83
CA GLU A 110 12.24 9.40 3.04
C GLU A 110 12.46 9.68 1.56
N ARG A 111 11.75 10.66 1.00
CA ARG A 111 11.98 11.11 -0.37
C ARG A 111 13.39 11.63 -0.51
N VAL A 112 13.76 12.66 0.26
CA VAL A 112 15.08 13.30 0.24
C VAL A 112 16.19 12.26 0.43
N ASP A 113 15.99 11.32 1.36
CA ASP A 113 16.89 10.20 1.61
C ASP A 113 17.06 9.28 0.38
N GLY A 114 15.96 8.93 -0.28
CA GLY A 114 15.99 8.17 -1.52
C GLY A 114 16.61 8.95 -2.67
N GLU A 115 16.34 10.25 -2.81
CA GLU A 115 16.94 11.08 -3.85
C GLU A 115 18.45 11.17 -3.67
N ASN A 116 18.91 11.37 -2.43
CA ASN A 116 20.32 11.38 -2.07
C ASN A 116 20.98 10.02 -2.37
N TYR A 117 20.29 8.91 -2.09
CA TYR A 117 20.76 7.58 -2.46
C TYR A 117 21.00 7.47 -3.97
N PHE A 118 20.00 7.80 -4.78
CA PHE A 118 20.11 7.72 -6.25
C PHE A 118 21.17 8.68 -6.79
N ARG A 119 21.35 9.86 -6.18
CA ARG A 119 22.41 10.82 -6.55
C ARG A 119 23.82 10.30 -6.28
N GLN A 120 24.00 9.40 -5.32
CA GLN A 120 25.29 8.80 -4.99
C GLN A 120 25.61 7.58 -5.84
N LEU A 121 24.63 7.01 -6.56
CA LEU A 121 24.88 5.91 -7.49
C LEU A 121 25.86 6.32 -8.57
N GLY A 122 26.97 5.58 -8.68
CA GLY A 122 28.00 5.81 -9.69
C GLY A 122 28.89 7.03 -9.43
N LYS A 123 28.84 7.64 -8.24
CA LYS A 123 29.77 8.70 -7.84
C LYS A 123 30.88 8.15 -6.93
N GLY A 124 32.12 8.44 -7.28
CA GLY A 124 33.31 8.04 -6.51
C GLY A 124 33.84 6.66 -6.88
N ASP A 125 34.89 6.23 -6.18
CA ASP A 125 35.54 4.93 -6.36
C ASP A 125 34.73 3.78 -5.74
N SER A 126 35.00 2.54 -6.18
CA SER A 126 34.22 1.37 -5.76
C SER A 126 34.29 1.09 -4.25
N HIS A 127 35.41 1.44 -3.60
CA HIS A 127 35.59 1.19 -2.17
C HIS A 127 34.75 2.19 -1.34
N THR A 128 34.81 3.47 -1.68
CA THR A 128 33.99 4.52 -1.05
C THR A 128 32.50 4.26 -1.27
N GLN A 129 32.10 3.83 -2.47
CA GLN A 129 30.70 3.48 -2.74
C GLN A 129 30.27 2.27 -1.90
N THR A 130 31.06 1.20 -1.84
CA THR A 130 30.72 0.00 -1.06
C THR A 130 30.54 0.35 0.43
N ALA A 131 31.42 1.18 1.00
CA ALA A 131 31.29 1.66 2.37
C ALA A 131 29.97 2.44 2.58
N TYR A 132 29.62 3.35 1.68
CA TYR A 132 28.37 4.12 1.75
C TYR A 132 27.12 3.23 1.67
N PHE A 133 27.03 2.37 0.66
CA PHE A 133 25.85 1.51 0.43
C PHE A 133 25.71 0.39 1.47
N SER A 134 26.83 -0.06 2.06
CA SER A 134 26.81 -1.02 3.17
C SER A 134 26.29 -0.38 4.47
N ALA A 135 26.71 0.85 4.80
CA ALA A 135 26.13 1.60 5.92
C ALA A 135 24.63 1.84 5.70
N GLN A 136 24.26 2.14 4.46
CA GLN A 136 22.87 2.37 4.09
C GLN A 136 22.00 1.11 4.12
N LYS A 137 22.59 -0.08 3.96
CA LYS A 137 21.89 -1.36 4.10
C LYS A 137 21.20 -1.48 5.45
N ALA A 138 21.91 -1.16 6.54
CA ALA A 138 21.36 -1.23 7.90
C ALA A 138 20.18 -0.27 8.09
N ARG A 139 20.27 0.93 7.50
CA ARG A 139 19.20 1.93 7.54
C ARG A 139 17.98 1.48 6.75
N LEU A 140 18.18 0.95 5.54
CA LEU A 140 17.12 0.44 4.68
C LEU A 140 16.43 -0.79 5.30
N SER A 141 17.18 -1.71 5.92
CA SER A 141 16.61 -2.87 6.59
C SER A 141 15.78 -2.48 7.81
N ALA A 142 16.25 -1.53 8.62
CA ALA A 142 15.47 -0.98 9.73
C ALA A 142 14.18 -0.30 9.26
N CYS A 143 14.26 0.49 8.19
CA CYS A 143 13.11 1.16 7.59
C CYS A 143 12.10 0.14 7.02
N LYS A 144 12.59 -0.92 6.36
CA LYS A 144 11.75 -2.04 5.90
C LYS A 144 11.00 -2.69 7.06
N GLU A 145 11.70 -3.07 8.13
CA GLU A 145 11.07 -3.69 9.30
C GLU A 145 10.01 -2.77 9.94
N GLN A 146 10.32 -1.48 10.06
CA GLN A 146 9.37 -0.50 10.58
C GLN A 146 8.12 -0.41 9.69
N CYS A 147 8.30 -0.29 8.37
CA CYS A 147 7.20 -0.26 7.42
C CYS A 147 6.39 -1.56 7.43
N GLU A 148 7.03 -2.72 7.67
CA GLU A 148 6.33 -4.00 7.81
C GLU A 148 5.47 -4.08 9.07
N ARG A 149 6.00 -3.61 10.20
CA ARG A 149 5.26 -3.53 11.47
C ARG A 149 4.09 -2.56 11.35
N GLU A 150 4.33 -1.37 10.79
CA GLU A 150 3.31 -0.35 10.54
C GLU A 150 2.22 -0.87 9.59
N ALA A 151 2.59 -1.51 8.48
CA ALA A 151 1.62 -2.04 7.53
C ALA A 151 0.72 -3.11 8.15
N LYS A 152 1.27 -4.02 8.97
CA LYS A 152 0.49 -5.04 9.68
C LYS A 152 -0.46 -4.40 10.69
N ALA A 153 0.06 -3.55 11.58
CA ALA A 153 -0.72 -2.92 12.64
C ALA A 153 -1.82 -2.01 12.08
N ARG A 154 -1.51 -1.19 11.07
CA ARG A 154 -2.47 -0.27 10.45
C ARG A 154 -3.50 -1.02 9.63
N THR A 155 -3.12 -2.05 8.87
CA THR A 155 -4.10 -2.85 8.12
C THR A 155 -5.13 -3.46 9.07
N GLU A 156 -4.67 -4.13 10.14
CA GLU A 156 -5.56 -4.76 11.11
C GLU A 156 -6.46 -3.72 11.79
N LEU A 157 -5.90 -2.58 12.21
CA LEU A 157 -6.64 -1.51 12.87
C LEU A 157 -7.70 -0.88 11.94
N TYR A 158 -7.36 -0.55 10.69
CA TYR A 158 -8.31 0.04 9.74
C TYR A 158 -9.42 -0.92 9.31
N THR A 159 -9.13 -2.22 9.19
CA THR A 159 -10.18 -3.22 8.92
C THR A 159 -11.15 -3.35 10.10
N LYS A 160 -10.64 -3.36 11.35
CA LYS A 160 -11.49 -3.35 12.56
C LYS A 160 -12.33 -2.08 12.66
N LEU A 161 -11.74 -0.91 12.40
CA LEU A 161 -12.45 0.37 12.37
C LEU A 161 -13.54 0.41 11.29
N GLY A 162 -13.26 -0.08 10.08
CA GLY A 162 -14.23 -0.16 8.99
C GLY A 162 -15.42 -1.05 9.34
N LEU A 163 -15.17 -2.19 10.00
CA LEU A 163 -16.23 -3.10 10.46
C LEU A 163 -17.09 -2.44 11.56
N LEU A 164 -16.46 -1.85 12.58
CA LEU A 164 -17.17 -1.18 13.68
C LEU A 164 -17.99 0.01 13.18
N ALA A 165 -17.44 0.81 12.27
CA ALA A 165 -18.15 1.93 11.65
C ALA A 165 -19.33 1.46 10.81
N GLY A 166 -19.16 0.37 10.04
CA GLY A 166 -20.23 -0.24 9.26
C GLY A 166 -21.38 -0.73 10.15
N LEU A 167 -21.06 -1.43 11.25
CA LEU A 167 -22.06 -1.88 12.22
C LEU A 167 -22.78 -0.71 12.90
N ALA A 168 -22.06 0.33 13.32
CA ALA A 168 -22.66 1.52 13.92
C ALA A 168 -23.61 2.24 12.95
N LEU A 169 -23.23 2.36 11.67
CA LEU A 169 -24.09 2.95 10.63
C LEU A 169 -25.36 2.11 10.40
N VAL A 170 -25.23 0.78 10.38
CA VAL A 170 -26.41 -0.10 10.26
C VAL A 170 -27.37 0.11 11.41
N VAL A 171 -26.89 0.16 12.67
CA VAL A 171 -27.75 0.40 13.84
C VAL A 171 -28.44 1.77 13.79
N LEU A 172 -27.81 2.78 13.17
CA LEU A 172 -28.38 4.12 13.06
C LEU A 172 -29.42 4.24 11.94
N ILE A 173 -29.23 3.49 10.85
CA ILE A 173 -30.10 3.52 9.66
C ILE A 173 -31.30 2.56 9.80
N MET A 174 -31.15 1.48 10.57
CA MET A 174 -32.11 0.37 10.66
C MET A 174 -33.30 0.65 11.60
#